data_AF-A0A0J6VRB2-F1
#
_entry.id   AF-A0A0J6VRB2-F1
#
_cell.length_a   1.000
_cell.length_b   1.000
_cell.length_c   1.000
_cell.angle_alpha   90.00
_cell.angle_beta   90.00
_cell.angle_gamma   90.00
#
_symmetry.space_group_name_H-M   'P 1'
#
loop_
_entity.id
_entity.type
_entity.pdbx_description
1 polymer ?
#
loop_
_entity_poly.entity_id
_entity_poly.type
_entity_poly.pdbx_seq_one_letter_code
_entity_poly.pdbx_strand_id
1 'polypeptide(L)'
;MKREILVAVGGAAIIIAGLSGCSSEKKSETSGETSSAAAAEGKTTVTIDGTDQEIQGNVVCSDMGGNTNIAIGNASTGIGAVVSSGDSPSVVSVGLGNVNGVTLGYQSGAGQGEAKVEKNDKTYKISGTATGVDMANPMQPVNKPFEIEVSCP
;
A
#
# COMPACT_ATOMS: atom_id res chain seq x y z
N MET A 1 37.69 27.32 -4.50
CA MET A 1 37.82 28.78 -4.30
C MET A 1 37.38 29.44 -5.60
N LYS A 2 36.33 30.25 -5.73
CA LYS A 2 35.60 31.11 -4.80
C LYS A 2 34.08 31.05 -5.09
N ARG A 3 33.30 31.31 -4.03
CA ARG A 3 31.85 31.56 -4.02
C ARG A 3 31.53 32.93 -4.62
N GLU A 4 30.24 33.27 -4.57
CA GLU A 4 29.62 34.61 -4.48
C GLU A 4 28.83 35.00 -5.75
N ILE A 5 27.59 35.54 -5.80
CA ILE A 5 26.49 35.99 -4.89
C ILE A 5 25.21 36.04 -5.81
N LEU A 6 23.95 35.86 -5.37
CA LEU A 6 23.00 36.96 -5.06
C LEU A 6 21.62 36.38 -4.66
N VAL A 7 21.23 36.68 -3.42
CA VAL A 7 19.86 36.65 -2.89
C VAL A 7 19.23 38.02 -3.16
N ALA A 8 17.97 38.05 -3.61
CA ALA A 8 17.16 39.27 -3.67
C ALA A 8 15.73 39.00 -3.17
N VAL A 9 15.24 39.99 -2.44
CA VAL A 9 14.11 40.05 -1.51
C VAL A 9 12.83 40.53 -2.20
N GLY A 10 11.65 40.11 -1.71
CA GLY A 10 10.54 41.05 -1.47
C GLY A 10 9.21 40.87 -2.21
N GLY A 11 8.18 40.46 -1.45
CA GLY A 11 6.92 41.20 -1.26
C GLY A 11 5.86 41.29 -2.37
N ALA A 12 4.64 40.79 -2.09
CA ALA A 12 3.40 41.58 -1.95
C ALA A 12 2.14 40.69 -2.09
N ALA A 13 1.18 40.92 -1.20
CA ALA A 13 -0.13 40.28 -1.14
C ALA A 13 -1.06 40.75 -2.27
N ILE A 14 -1.96 39.87 -2.72
CA ILE A 14 -3.15 40.25 -3.47
C ILE A 14 -4.36 39.53 -2.87
N ILE A 15 -5.26 40.30 -2.26
CA ILE A 15 -6.63 39.91 -1.92
C ILE A 15 -7.50 40.20 -3.14
N ILE A 16 -8.28 39.22 -3.61
CA ILE A 16 -9.49 39.49 -4.40
C ILE A 16 -10.63 38.60 -3.90
N ALA A 17 -11.75 39.26 -3.67
CA ALA A 17 -12.98 38.78 -3.08
C ALA A 17 -13.91 38.06 -4.09
N GLY A 18 -14.74 37.16 -3.56
CA GLY A 18 -16.16 36.98 -3.89
C GLY A 18 -16.54 36.41 -5.27
N LEU A 19 -17.41 35.40 -5.26
CA LEU A 19 -18.79 35.46 -5.78
C LEU A 19 -19.43 34.06 -5.77
N SER A 20 -20.67 34.03 -5.30
CA SER A 20 -21.66 32.95 -5.37
C SER A 20 -21.87 32.37 -6.77
N GLY A 21 -22.19 31.08 -6.89
CA GLY A 21 -22.77 30.54 -8.12
C GLY A 21 -22.87 29.02 -8.20
N CYS A 22 -24.08 28.49 -8.00
CA CYS A 22 -24.48 27.13 -8.39
C CYS A 22 -25.06 27.20 -9.82
N SER A 23 -24.41 26.61 -10.83
CA SER A 23 -25.06 26.11 -12.05
C SER A 23 -24.10 25.33 -12.96
N SER A 24 -24.61 24.28 -13.59
CA SER A 24 -23.96 23.37 -14.54
C SER A 24 -23.53 24.04 -15.85
N GLU A 25 -22.33 23.72 -16.36
CA GLU A 25 -22.03 23.23 -17.73
C GLU A 25 -20.53 23.31 -18.09
N LYS A 26 -20.14 22.49 -19.07
CA LYS A 26 -18.77 22.06 -19.45
C LYS A 26 -17.85 23.18 -19.97
N LYS A 27 -16.54 23.09 -19.67
CA LYS A 27 -15.41 23.12 -20.64
C LYS A 27 -14.06 22.82 -19.98
N SER A 28 -13.22 22.06 -20.68
CA SER A 28 -11.82 21.74 -20.37
C SER A 28 -10.94 22.96 -20.11
N GLU A 29 -10.01 22.87 -19.15
CA GLU A 29 -8.56 22.94 -19.41
C GLU A 29 -7.73 22.54 -18.18
N THR A 30 -6.60 21.92 -18.48
CA THR A 30 -5.57 21.32 -17.63
C THR A 30 -5.00 22.27 -16.58
N SER A 31 -4.93 21.82 -15.33
CA SER A 31 -3.94 22.31 -14.35
C SER A 31 -3.68 21.25 -13.27
N GLY A 32 -2.46 20.71 -13.30
CA GLY A 32 -1.72 20.17 -12.15
C GLY A 32 -2.50 19.26 -11.21
N GLU A 33 -2.78 18.04 -11.64
CA GLU A 33 -3.12 16.98 -10.70
C GLU A 33 -1.83 16.53 -10.00
N THR A 34 -1.47 17.16 -8.88
CA THR A 34 -0.91 16.35 -7.80
C THR A 34 -2.02 15.38 -7.43
N SER A 35 -1.95 14.16 -7.97
CA SER A 35 -2.83 13.07 -7.56
C SER A 35 -2.59 12.87 -6.07
N SER A 36 -3.37 13.59 -5.27
CA SER A 36 -3.57 13.27 -3.87
C SER A 36 -4.18 11.87 -3.94
N ALA A 37 -3.38 10.87 -3.62
CA ALA A 37 -3.83 9.49 -3.54
C ALA A 37 -5.09 9.52 -2.67
N ALA A 38 -6.25 9.35 -3.29
CA ALA A 38 -7.50 9.29 -2.58
C ALA A 38 -7.33 8.15 -1.58
N ALA A 39 -7.38 8.43 -0.28
CA ALA A 39 -7.50 7.35 0.69
C ALA A 39 -8.93 6.86 0.54
N ALA A 40 -9.15 5.82 -0.26
CA ALA A 40 -10.41 5.12 -0.24
C ALA A 40 -10.52 4.47 1.14
N GLU A 41 -11.63 4.71 1.85
CA GLU A 41 -12.06 3.91 2.99
C GLU A 41 -12.51 2.53 2.48
N GLY A 42 -11.59 1.82 1.82
CA GLY A 42 -11.77 0.44 1.41
C GLY A 42 -11.67 -0.43 2.65
N LYS A 43 -12.68 -1.26 2.87
CA LYS A 43 -12.65 -2.31 3.89
C LYS A 43 -11.37 -3.10 3.72
N THR A 44 -10.47 -3.02 4.71
CA THR A 44 -9.22 -3.76 4.73
C THR A 44 -9.28 -4.75 5.85
N THR A 45 -9.17 -6.04 5.53
CA THR A 45 -9.17 -7.12 6.52
C THR A 45 -7.87 -7.88 6.35
N VAL A 46 -7.15 -8.10 7.45
CA VAL A 46 -5.96 -8.94 7.48
C VAL A 46 -6.13 -9.93 8.61
N THR A 47 -6.10 -11.21 8.29
CA THR A 47 -6.10 -12.28 9.28
C THR A 47 -4.81 -13.07 9.19
N ILE A 48 -4.26 -13.42 10.34
CA ILE A 48 -3.05 -14.24 10.46
C ILE A 48 -3.39 -15.32 11.49
N ASP A 49 -3.22 -16.58 11.10
CA ASP A 49 -3.60 -17.74 11.91
C ASP A 49 -5.07 -17.71 12.37
N GLY A 50 -5.95 -17.20 11.50
CA GLY A 50 -7.38 -17.01 11.79
C GLY A 50 -7.70 -15.87 12.75
N THR A 51 -6.71 -15.10 13.20
CA THR A 51 -6.92 -13.93 14.08
C THR A 51 -6.92 -12.65 13.26
N ASP A 52 -7.97 -11.83 13.39
CA ASP A 52 -8.01 -10.49 12.79
C ASP A 52 -6.94 -9.59 13.43
N GLN A 53 -6.22 -8.87 12.60
CA GLN A 53 -5.14 -7.98 13.01
C GLN A 53 -5.64 -6.56 13.33
N GLU A 54 -6.94 -6.28 13.17
CA GLU A 54 -7.57 -4.99 13.50
C GLU A 54 -6.81 -3.80 12.89
N ILE A 55 -6.48 -3.91 11.60
CA ILE A 55 -5.62 -2.95 10.92
C ILE A 55 -6.21 -1.55 10.97
N GLN A 56 -5.39 -0.61 11.43
CA GLN A 56 -5.68 0.82 11.40
C GLN A 56 -4.84 1.51 10.32
N GLY A 57 -5.40 2.54 9.69
CA GLY A 57 -4.72 3.34 8.67
C GLY A 57 -5.27 3.11 7.27
N ASN A 58 -4.52 3.58 6.27
CA ASN A 58 -4.98 3.64 4.89
C ASN A 58 -4.38 2.51 4.06
N VAL A 59 -5.01 2.23 2.93
CA VAL A 59 -4.43 1.43 1.86
C VAL A 59 -3.78 2.36 0.86
N VAL A 60 -2.53 2.05 0.49
CA VAL A 60 -1.83 2.76 -0.58
C VAL A 60 -1.41 1.73 -1.63
N CYS A 61 -1.83 1.95 -2.87
CA CYS A 61 -1.43 1.12 -4.00
C CYS A 61 -0.62 1.92 -5.01
N SER A 62 0.46 1.34 -5.53
CA SER A 62 1.28 1.96 -6.57
C SER A 62 1.78 0.92 -7.57
N ASP A 63 1.63 1.23 -8.85
CA ASP A 63 2.13 0.38 -9.92
C ASP A 63 3.57 0.76 -10.27
N MET A 64 4.48 -0.20 -10.20
CA MET A 64 5.89 -0.02 -10.56
C MET A 64 6.49 -1.34 -11.05
N GLY A 65 7.21 -1.29 -12.17
CA GLY A 65 7.98 -2.45 -12.65
C GLY A 65 7.13 -3.65 -13.06
N GLY A 66 5.89 -3.43 -13.53
CA GLY A 66 4.97 -4.50 -13.89
C GLY A 66 4.28 -5.18 -12.70
N ASN A 67 4.38 -4.58 -11.51
CA ASN A 67 3.72 -5.03 -10.30
C ASN A 67 2.84 -3.93 -9.71
N THR A 68 1.79 -4.34 -9.02
CA THR A 68 1.02 -3.51 -8.09
C THR A 68 1.55 -3.75 -6.67
N ASN A 69 2.05 -2.69 -6.04
CA ASN A 69 2.55 -2.69 -4.67
C ASN A 69 1.43 -2.18 -3.76
N ILE A 70 1.08 -2.95 -2.75
CA ILE A 70 -0.03 -2.67 -1.82
C ILE A 70 0.56 -2.52 -0.42
N ALA A 71 0.46 -1.33 0.16
CA ALA A 71 0.82 -1.07 1.56
C ALA A 71 -0.46 -0.93 2.39
N ILE A 72 -0.48 -1.59 3.56
CA ILE A 72 -1.67 -1.73 4.39
C ILE A 72 -1.40 -1.17 5.79
N GLY A 73 -2.21 -0.17 6.17
CA GLY A 73 -2.15 0.45 7.49
C GLY A 73 -1.10 1.56 7.56
N ASN A 74 -0.24 1.52 8.57
CA ASN A 74 0.80 2.53 8.79
C ASN A 74 2.20 1.93 8.66
N ALA A 75 3.24 2.77 8.65
CA ALA A 75 4.61 2.28 8.52
C ALA A 75 5.04 1.34 9.66
N SER A 76 4.40 1.42 10.83
CA SER A 76 4.71 0.56 11.98
C SER A 76 4.08 -0.84 11.91
N THR A 77 2.99 -1.05 11.16
CA THR A 77 2.42 -2.40 10.98
C THR A 77 3.28 -3.25 10.06
N GLY A 78 3.93 -2.64 9.06
CA GLY A 78 4.83 -3.36 8.15
C GLY A 78 4.13 -4.40 7.29
N ILE A 79 2.82 -4.24 7.06
CA ILE A 79 2.00 -5.16 6.27
C ILE A 79 1.90 -4.64 4.83
N GLY A 80 2.11 -5.53 3.88
CA GLY A 80 1.95 -5.21 2.47
C GLY A 80 2.06 -6.44 1.57
N ALA A 81 1.72 -6.24 0.31
CA ALA A 81 1.81 -7.27 -0.71
C ALA A 81 2.28 -6.70 -2.04
N VAL A 82 2.94 -7.53 -2.84
CA VAL A 82 3.29 -7.22 -4.21
C VAL A 82 2.66 -8.29 -5.09
N VAL A 83 1.88 -7.87 -6.07
CA VAL A 83 1.24 -8.74 -7.06
C VAL A 83 1.64 -8.28 -8.45
N SER A 84 1.72 -9.19 -9.41
CA SER A 84 1.94 -8.80 -10.81
C SER A 84 0.77 -7.96 -11.32
N SER A 85 1.02 -6.98 -12.18
CA SER A 85 -0.05 -6.17 -12.79
C SER A 85 -0.89 -6.99 -13.79
N GLY A 86 -2.09 -6.51 -14.11
CA GLY A 86 -3.03 -7.14 -15.06
C GLY A 86 -4.32 -7.64 -14.41
N ASP A 87 -5.13 -8.34 -15.21
CA ASP A 87 -6.45 -8.85 -14.79
C ASP A 87 -6.37 -10.20 -14.07
N SER A 88 -5.35 -11.00 -14.39
CA SER A 88 -5.05 -12.27 -13.73
C SER A 88 -3.70 -12.20 -13.01
N PRO A 89 -3.62 -11.47 -11.88
CA PRO A 89 -2.37 -11.28 -11.16
C PRO A 89 -1.88 -12.57 -10.48
N SER A 90 -0.60 -12.60 -10.16
CA SER A 90 0.04 -13.61 -9.31
C SER A 90 0.71 -12.93 -8.12
N VAL A 91 0.82 -13.64 -6.99
CA VAL A 91 1.48 -13.09 -5.79
C VAL A 91 2.99 -13.18 -5.96
N VAL A 92 3.65 -12.03 -5.90
CA VAL A 92 5.12 -11.94 -5.91
C VAL A 92 5.64 -12.08 -4.49
N SER A 93 5.12 -11.28 -3.56
CA SER A 93 5.50 -11.33 -2.15
C SER A 93 4.41 -10.80 -1.22
N VAL A 94 4.48 -11.19 0.04
CA VAL A 94 3.66 -10.67 1.14
C VAL A 94 4.56 -10.44 2.35
N GLY A 95 4.44 -9.28 2.99
CA GLY A 95 4.99 -9.02 4.31
C GLY A 95 3.85 -8.84 5.30
N LEU A 96 3.90 -9.55 6.42
CA LEU A 96 2.87 -9.51 7.47
C LEU A 96 3.35 -8.79 8.75
N GLY A 97 4.49 -8.11 8.68
CA GLY A 97 5.10 -7.48 9.84
C GLY A 97 5.61 -8.50 10.87
N ASN A 98 5.72 -8.05 12.13
CA ASN A 98 6.10 -8.90 13.25
C ASN A 98 4.85 -9.36 14.00
N VAL A 99 4.69 -10.68 14.14
CA VAL A 99 3.61 -11.31 14.88
C VAL A 99 4.23 -12.19 15.97
N ASN A 100 3.99 -11.84 17.23
CA ASN A 100 4.51 -12.58 18.39
C ASN A 100 6.03 -12.80 18.37
N GLY A 101 6.80 -11.80 17.92
CA GLY A 101 8.27 -11.89 17.85
C GLY A 101 8.81 -12.52 16.57
N VAL A 102 7.94 -13.03 15.69
CA VAL A 102 8.34 -13.61 14.40
C VAL A 102 7.94 -12.68 13.27
N THR A 103 8.91 -12.29 12.44
CA THR A 103 8.62 -11.58 11.18
C THR A 103 8.15 -12.60 10.15
N LEU A 104 6.92 -12.42 9.66
CA LEU A 104 6.27 -13.35 8.73
C LEU A 104 6.21 -12.75 7.32
N GLY A 105 6.45 -13.59 6.31
CA GLY A 105 6.27 -13.20 4.92
C GLY A 105 6.22 -14.37 3.96
N TYR A 106 5.92 -14.06 2.71
CA TYR A 106 5.95 -14.97 1.58
C TYR A 106 6.73 -14.33 0.43
N GLN A 107 7.49 -15.14 -0.30
CA GLN A 107 8.19 -14.74 -1.52
C GLN A 107 8.08 -15.86 -2.54
N SER A 108 7.61 -15.53 -3.75
CA SER A 108 7.52 -16.49 -4.84
C SER A 108 8.89 -17.03 -5.23
N GLY A 109 8.97 -18.33 -5.50
CA GLY A 109 10.22 -19.01 -5.89
C GLY A 109 11.21 -19.27 -4.75
N ALA A 110 10.91 -18.87 -3.51
CA ALA A 110 11.77 -19.14 -2.35
C ALA A 110 11.70 -20.60 -1.86
N GLY A 111 10.76 -21.40 -2.38
CA GLY A 111 10.57 -22.80 -1.99
C GLY A 111 9.91 -22.99 -0.62
N GLN A 112 9.33 -21.93 -0.04
CA GLN A 112 8.66 -21.94 1.26
C GLN A 112 7.36 -21.15 1.20
N GLY A 113 6.32 -21.71 1.82
CA GLY A 113 4.98 -21.14 1.81
C GLY A 113 4.35 -21.16 0.41
N GLU A 114 3.13 -20.66 0.35
CA GLU A 114 2.40 -20.47 -0.90
C GLU A 114 1.50 -19.24 -0.78
N ALA A 115 1.18 -18.60 -1.89
CA ALA A 115 0.16 -17.57 -1.92
C ALA A 115 -0.57 -17.53 -3.26
N LYS A 116 -1.85 -17.17 -3.19
CA LYS A 116 -2.73 -16.95 -4.34
C LYS A 116 -3.42 -15.61 -4.20
N VAL A 117 -3.77 -15.01 -5.34
CA VAL A 117 -4.53 -13.77 -5.39
C VAL A 117 -5.71 -13.93 -6.33
N GLU A 118 -6.87 -13.44 -5.88
CA GLU A 118 -8.05 -13.20 -6.68
C GLU A 118 -8.24 -11.69 -6.77
N LYS A 119 -8.40 -11.17 -7.99
CA LYS A 119 -8.64 -9.74 -8.22
C LYS A 119 -10.05 -9.55 -8.76
N ASN A 120 -10.79 -8.64 -8.13
CA ASN A 120 -12.09 -8.18 -8.59
C ASN A 120 -12.06 -6.65 -8.67
N ASP A 121 -11.93 -6.13 -9.89
CA ASP A 121 -11.73 -4.71 -10.16
C ASP A 121 -10.52 -4.15 -9.38
N LYS A 122 -10.73 -3.28 -8.40
CA LYS A 122 -9.68 -2.75 -7.51
C LYS A 122 -9.45 -3.54 -6.22
N THR A 123 -10.21 -4.62 -6.00
CA THR A 123 -10.15 -5.43 -4.78
C THR A 123 -9.29 -6.66 -4.99
N TYR A 124 -8.34 -6.86 -4.08
CA TYR A 124 -7.41 -7.98 -4.06
C TYR A 124 -7.71 -8.84 -2.83
N LYS A 125 -7.99 -10.12 -3.07
CA LYS A 125 -8.05 -11.14 -2.02
C LYS A 125 -6.83 -12.04 -2.14
N ILE A 126 -5.93 -11.92 -1.18
CA ILE A 126 -4.66 -12.65 -1.15
C ILE A 126 -4.72 -13.63 0.02
N SER A 127 -4.43 -14.90 -0.24
CA SER A 127 -4.42 -15.92 0.82
C SER A 127 -3.26 -16.88 0.61
N GLY A 128 -2.79 -17.48 1.70
CA GLY A 128 -1.64 -18.36 1.62
C GLY A 128 -1.08 -18.75 2.98
N THR A 129 0.16 -19.23 2.95
CA THR A 129 0.96 -19.56 4.12
C THR A 129 2.23 -18.73 4.08
N ALA A 130 2.42 -17.87 5.08
CA ALA A 130 3.64 -17.11 5.28
C ALA A 130 4.59 -17.87 6.20
N THR A 131 5.88 -17.67 6.01
CA THR A 131 6.94 -18.27 6.80
C THR A 131 7.76 -17.21 7.53
N GLY A 132 8.40 -17.62 8.62
CA GLY A 132 9.30 -16.80 9.42
C GLY A 132 10.23 -17.65 10.26
N VAL A 133 11.21 -17.01 10.89
CA VAL A 133 12.16 -17.66 11.80
C VAL A 133 11.90 -17.16 13.20
N ASP A 134 11.65 -18.08 14.12
CA ASP A 134 11.67 -17.79 15.55
C ASP A 134 13.10 -17.83 16.07
N MET A 135 13.62 -16.72 16.59
CA MET A 135 14.97 -16.66 17.14
C MET A 135 15.14 -17.49 18.42
N ALA A 136 14.05 -17.81 19.13
CA ALA A 136 14.08 -18.74 20.26
C ALA A 136 14.24 -20.20 19.79
N ASN A 137 13.83 -20.51 18.56
CA ASN A 137 13.96 -21.85 17.96
C ASN A 137 14.28 -21.77 16.44
N PRO A 138 15.51 -21.36 16.06
CA PRO A 138 15.84 -21.07 14.67
C PRO A 138 15.97 -22.31 13.77
N MET A 139 15.90 -23.51 14.34
CA MET A 139 16.00 -24.77 13.61
C MET A 139 14.68 -25.17 12.91
N GLN A 140 13.56 -24.56 13.28
CA GLN A 140 12.26 -24.86 12.70
C GLN A 140 11.58 -23.58 12.21
N PRO A 141 11.23 -23.49 10.91
CA PRO A 141 10.48 -22.35 10.41
C PRO A 141 9.08 -22.32 11.02
N VAL A 142 8.60 -21.12 11.30
CA VAL A 142 7.22 -20.86 11.72
C VAL A 142 6.40 -20.61 10.47
N ASN A 143 5.32 -21.39 10.30
CA ASN A 143 4.39 -21.24 9.19
C ASN A 143 3.04 -20.77 9.74
N LYS A 144 2.46 -19.72 9.15
CA LYS A 144 1.15 -19.20 9.53
C LYS A 144 0.28 -18.97 8.30
N PRO A 145 -0.96 -19.48 8.27
CA PRO A 145 -1.88 -19.13 7.22
C PRO A 145 -2.28 -17.67 7.36
N PHE A 146 -2.56 -17.01 6.24
CA PHE A 146 -3.04 -15.64 6.23
C PHE A 146 -4.09 -15.42 5.15
N GLU A 147 -4.96 -14.44 5.40
CA GLU A 147 -5.84 -13.86 4.39
C GLU A 147 -5.79 -12.33 4.46
N ILE A 148 -5.68 -11.69 3.31
CA ILE A 148 -5.73 -10.25 3.13
C ILE A 148 -6.84 -9.96 2.13
N GLU A 149 -7.78 -9.10 2.50
CA GLU A 149 -8.76 -8.52 1.58
C GLU A 149 -8.59 -7.01 1.63
N VAL A 150 -8.32 -6.41 0.46
CA VAL A 150 -7.95 -5.01 0.37
C VAL A 150 -8.43 -4.41 -0.95
N SER A 151 -9.03 -3.22 -0.88
CA SER A 151 -9.40 -2.45 -2.07
C SER A 151 -8.45 -1.27 -2.26
N CYS A 152 -7.82 -1.20 -3.43
CA CYS A 152 -7.01 -0.05 -3.82
C CYS A 152 -7.91 1.15 -4.17
N PRO A 153 -7.50 2.38 -3.84
CA PRO A 153 -8.26 3.59 -4.18
C PRO A 153 -8.38 3.91 -5.67
#